data_AF-U3JSE9-F1
#
_entry.id   AF-U3JSE9-F1
#
_cell.length_a   1.000
_cell.length_b   1.000
_cell.length_c   1.000
_cell.angle_alpha   90.00
_cell.angle_beta   90.00
_cell.angle_gamma   90.00
#
_symmetry.space_group_name_H-M   'P 1'
#
loop_
_entity.id
_entity.type
_entity.pdbx_description
1 polymer ?
#
loop_
_entity_poly.entity_id
_entity_poly.type
_entity_poly.pdbx_seq_one_letter_code
_entity_poly.pdbx_strand_id
1 'polypeptide(L)'
;CGCVKALALAAGLGAGAGTARLALPPRRLQAHSVQQHGRGLTLPTVSHYRLFPKALGRLVAALGVRELHLALTQGFWRTRYWGQPPLQAPAGAELWVWFQPTVTDVDKAWKELSNILSGIFCASLNFIDSTNTVIPTASFKPLGLANGTDHHLLRYAVLPREVVCTENLTPWKKLLPCGSKAGLAVLLKAERLFHSSYHSQAVHIRPICRDASCLAMSWELRQTLTVVFDFFSSGQGKKDWSLFKMFSRTLTDTCPLASQSKVYVDISPKNKEKELLEVSPPPTSVHEAVVQGEKKTYAVYDLLSPSFFNTFRSLNVQLKWKRPQDTEMPIPTLHAQRYVAGYGLQTGQICTLIYNTHPFRAFPVILLETVPWYLRLYVHTLTIITKGKENKPSYIHYQPAQDRRRPHLLEMLIQLPANSVTKITIQFERALLKWTEYPPDPNHAPSSLSGLCIALTAQVSGDVFAVTVMTFPSSFISCWA
;
A
#
# COMPACT_ATOMS: atom_id res chain seq x y z
N CYS A 1 15.82 -20.61 10.74
CA CYS A 1 15.68 -19.13 10.70
C CYS A 1 14.44 -18.73 11.50
N GLY A 2 14.54 -17.70 12.34
CA GLY A 2 13.37 -17.08 12.96
C GLY A 2 12.56 -16.33 11.91
N CYS A 3 11.24 -16.31 12.05
CA CYS A 3 10.34 -15.60 11.14
C CYS A 3 9.29 -14.86 11.94
N VAL A 4 9.04 -13.60 11.58
CA VAL A 4 7.99 -12.77 12.18
C VAL A 4 6.90 -12.55 11.14
N LYS A 5 5.65 -12.73 11.56
CA LYS A 5 4.47 -12.43 10.75
C LYS A 5 3.66 -11.35 11.44
N ALA A 6 3.33 -10.31 10.68
CA ALA A 6 2.49 -9.22 11.12
C ALA A 6 1.33 -9.03 10.14
N LEU A 7 0.11 -9.00 10.68
CA LEU A 7 -1.07 -8.55 9.96
C LEU A 7 -1.44 -7.17 10.48
N ALA A 8 -1.44 -6.19 9.58
CA ALA A 8 -1.98 -4.86 9.84
C ALA A 8 -3.27 -4.67 9.02
N LEU A 9 -4.37 -4.35 9.70
CA LEU A 9 -5.66 -4.07 9.06
C LEU A 9 -6.01 -2.61 9.34
N ALA A 10 -6.08 -1.78 8.31
CA ALA A 10 -6.57 -0.42 8.46
C ALA A 10 -7.94 -0.31 7.82
N ALA A 11 -8.94 0.05 8.62
CA ALA A 11 -10.29 0.31 8.15
C ALA A 11 -10.71 1.72 8.52
N GLY A 12 -11.30 2.45 7.58
CA GLY A 12 -11.82 3.80 7.80
C GLY A 12 -13.18 3.98 7.16
N LEU A 13 -13.91 5.02 7.58
CA LEU A 13 -15.15 5.44 6.93
C LEU A 13 -14.90 6.63 6.00
N GLY A 14 -15.48 6.59 4.80
CA GLY A 14 -15.30 7.59 3.76
C GLY A 14 -16.05 8.88 4.06
N ALA A 15 -15.33 9.90 4.58
CA ALA A 15 -15.75 11.26 5.01
C ALA A 15 -16.15 11.43 6.51
N GLY A 16 -15.30 10.94 7.41
CA GLY A 16 -15.53 11.02 8.85
C GLY A 16 -14.46 10.23 9.59
N ALA A 17 -13.90 10.87 10.62
CA ALA A 17 -12.79 10.32 11.38
C ALA A 17 -13.29 9.20 12.30
N GLY A 18 -13.22 7.99 11.77
CA GLY A 18 -13.18 6.75 12.52
C GLY A 18 -12.19 5.86 11.79
N THR A 19 -10.89 6.14 11.92
CA THR A 19 -9.89 5.18 11.44
C THR A 19 -9.68 4.14 12.53
N ALA A 20 -10.20 2.94 12.32
CA ALA A 20 -9.75 1.76 13.03
C ALA A 20 -8.41 1.35 12.40
N ARG A 21 -7.31 1.87 12.95
CA ARG A 21 -5.96 1.44 12.57
C ARG A 21 -5.62 0.22 13.40
N LEU A 22 -5.66 -0.98 12.84
CA LEU A 22 -4.91 -2.11 13.41
C LEU A 22 -3.47 -2.00 12.91
N ALA A 23 -2.73 -1.06 13.50
CA ALA A 23 -1.31 -0.84 13.23
C ALA A 23 -0.50 -1.19 14.48
N LEU A 24 0.49 -2.08 14.32
CA LEU A 24 1.50 -2.34 15.34
C LEU A 24 2.46 -1.14 15.38
N PRO A 25 2.83 -0.60 16.56
CA PRO A 25 4.03 0.23 16.67
C PRO A 25 5.27 -0.65 16.42
N PRO A 26 6.34 -0.13 15.83
CA PRO A 26 7.58 -0.88 15.65
C PRO A 26 8.28 -1.01 17.00
N ARG A 27 8.07 -2.11 17.73
CA ARG A 27 8.95 -2.50 18.85
C ARG A 27 9.31 -3.97 18.79
N ARG A 28 10.61 -4.19 19.01
CA ARG A 28 11.37 -5.45 18.96
C ARG A 28 10.63 -6.59 19.67
N LEU A 29 10.34 -7.67 18.94
CA LEU A 29 9.84 -8.91 19.52
C LEU A 29 11.04 -9.78 19.93
N GLN A 30 11.20 -10.01 21.23
CA GLN A 30 12.08 -11.05 21.76
C GLN A 30 11.40 -12.41 21.59
N ALA A 31 12.10 -13.37 21.00
CA ALA A 31 11.66 -14.76 20.94
C ALA A 31 12.74 -15.63 21.60
N HIS A 32 12.38 -16.28 22.72
CA HIS A 32 13.20 -17.33 23.31
C HIS A 32 12.93 -18.67 22.60
N SER A 33 13.99 -19.40 22.22
CA SER A 33 13.90 -20.86 22.14
C SER A 33 15.25 -21.56 22.26
N VAL A 34 15.19 -22.60 23.09
CA VAL A 34 16.09 -23.73 23.39
C VAL A 34 16.95 -24.23 22.23
N GLN A 35 18.25 -24.41 22.52
CA GLN A 35 19.24 -25.11 21.70
C GLN A 35 19.21 -26.62 21.98
N GLN A 36 19.19 -27.44 20.94
CA GLN A 36 19.74 -28.80 21.01
C GLN A 36 20.79 -28.94 19.90
N HIS A 37 21.99 -29.36 20.33
CA HIS A 37 23.14 -29.66 19.49
C HIS A 37 23.17 -31.17 19.21
N GLY A 38 23.41 -31.55 17.97
CA GLY A 38 23.77 -32.91 17.56
C GLY A 38 24.48 -32.87 16.20
N ARG A 39 25.74 -33.31 16.17
CA ARG A 39 26.60 -33.39 14.98
C ARG A 39 26.29 -34.65 14.15
N GLY A 40 26.38 -34.56 12.82
CA GLY A 40 26.67 -35.69 11.92
C GLY A 40 25.72 -35.88 10.74
N LEU A 41 26.31 -35.98 9.53
CA LEU A 41 25.74 -36.28 8.20
C LEU A 41 24.98 -35.16 7.44
N THR A 42 25.46 -34.86 6.23
CA THR A 42 24.86 -33.96 5.23
C THR A 42 23.58 -34.57 4.65
N LEU A 43 22.49 -34.48 5.41
CA LEU A 43 21.14 -34.58 4.88
C LEU A 43 20.80 -33.31 4.07
N PRO A 44 19.91 -33.38 3.06
CA PRO A 44 19.40 -32.17 2.40
C PRO A 44 18.91 -31.21 3.48
N THR A 45 19.43 -29.98 3.49
CA THR A 45 19.16 -29.01 4.54
C THR A 45 17.65 -28.84 4.70
N VAL A 46 17.09 -29.41 5.76
CA VAL A 46 15.65 -29.36 6.03
C VAL A 46 15.32 -27.93 6.46
N SER A 47 14.79 -27.15 5.53
CA SER A 47 14.32 -25.79 5.81
C SER A 47 12.97 -25.85 6.53
N HIS A 48 13.00 -25.69 7.84
CA HIS A 48 11.79 -25.53 8.66
C HIS A 48 11.26 -24.10 8.52
N TYR A 49 10.09 -23.95 7.90
CA TYR A 49 9.45 -22.65 7.71
C TYR A 49 8.61 -22.21 8.92
N ARG A 50 8.28 -23.11 9.87
CA ARG A 50 7.46 -22.89 11.09
C ARG A 50 6.24 -21.99 10.83
N LEU A 51 6.39 -20.69 11.06
CA LEU A 51 5.32 -19.71 10.83
C LEU A 51 5.33 -19.13 9.42
N PHE A 52 6.44 -19.10 8.67
CA PHE A 52 6.52 -18.52 7.32
C PHE A 52 5.85 -19.42 6.25
N PRO A 53 5.16 -18.88 5.24
CA PRO A 53 4.53 -19.70 4.21
C PRO A 53 5.59 -20.38 3.34
N LYS A 54 5.57 -21.71 3.29
CA LYS A 54 6.54 -22.53 2.54
C LYS A 54 6.65 -22.13 1.06
N ALA A 55 5.51 -21.80 0.41
CA ALA A 55 5.49 -21.38 -0.99
C ALA A 55 6.35 -20.12 -1.24
N LEU A 56 6.12 -19.08 -0.44
CA LEU A 56 6.91 -17.83 -0.52
C LEU A 56 8.36 -18.05 -0.08
N GLY A 57 8.59 -18.89 0.93
CA GLY A 57 9.94 -19.12 1.45
C GLY A 57 10.83 -19.88 0.45
N ARG A 58 10.25 -20.81 -0.31
CA ARG A 58 10.92 -21.48 -1.42
C ARG A 58 11.16 -20.54 -2.59
N LEU A 59 10.16 -19.72 -2.94
CA LEU A 59 10.28 -18.71 -4.00
C LEU A 59 11.43 -17.75 -3.76
N VAL A 60 11.49 -17.18 -2.55
CA VAL A 60 12.51 -16.19 -2.17
C VAL A 60 13.91 -16.80 -2.23
N ALA A 61 14.07 -18.02 -1.73
CA ALA A 61 15.36 -18.73 -1.76
C ALA A 61 15.77 -19.14 -3.18
N ALA A 62 14.83 -19.66 -3.99
CA ALA A 62 15.13 -20.18 -5.32
C ALA A 62 15.49 -19.09 -6.33
N LEU A 63 14.81 -17.94 -6.28
CA LEU A 63 15.02 -16.84 -7.23
C LEU A 63 15.97 -15.76 -6.70
N GLY A 64 16.63 -16.00 -5.57
CA GLY A 64 17.55 -15.04 -4.96
C GLY A 64 16.89 -13.69 -4.66
N VAL A 65 15.64 -13.70 -4.20
CA VAL A 65 14.93 -12.47 -3.82
C VAL A 65 15.50 -11.97 -2.50
N ARG A 66 15.78 -10.67 -2.43
CA ARG A 66 16.15 -9.98 -1.18
C ARG A 66 14.92 -9.32 -0.57
N GLU A 67 14.15 -8.57 -1.34
CA GLU A 67 12.91 -7.93 -0.88
C GLU A 67 11.84 -8.07 -1.94
N LEU A 68 10.59 -8.24 -1.52
CA LEU A 68 9.44 -8.37 -2.41
C LEU A 68 8.26 -7.61 -1.86
N HIS A 69 7.65 -6.78 -2.69
CA HIS A 69 6.50 -5.97 -2.32
C HIS A 69 5.47 -6.07 -3.42
N LEU A 70 4.32 -6.67 -3.09
CA LEU A 70 3.17 -6.81 -3.97
C LEU A 70 1.98 -6.11 -3.33
N ALA A 71 1.30 -5.25 -4.07
CA ALA A 71 0.01 -4.68 -3.70
C ALA A 71 -1.01 -4.92 -4.82
N LEU A 72 -2.23 -5.29 -4.45
CA LEU A 72 -3.39 -5.40 -5.34
C LEU A 72 -4.47 -4.47 -4.80
N THR A 73 -4.88 -3.50 -5.60
CA THR A 73 -5.73 -2.40 -5.14
C THR A 73 -6.89 -2.13 -6.11
N GLN A 74 -8.07 -1.93 -5.54
CA GLN A 74 -9.27 -1.50 -6.22
C GLN A 74 -9.66 -0.11 -5.69
N GLY A 75 -9.93 0.80 -6.63
CA GLY A 75 -10.22 2.19 -6.32
C GLY A 75 -8.97 3.05 -6.15
N PHE A 76 -9.19 4.34 -5.90
CA PHE A 76 -8.12 5.33 -5.74
C PHE A 76 -8.18 5.93 -4.35
N TRP A 77 -7.02 6.06 -3.69
CA TRP A 77 -6.98 6.71 -2.39
C TRP A 77 -7.27 8.21 -2.52
N ARG A 78 -8.39 8.65 -1.98
CA ARG A 78 -8.81 10.06 -2.01
C ARG A 78 -8.17 10.83 -0.86
N THR A 79 -6.91 11.23 -1.00
CA THR A 79 -6.14 11.87 0.08
C THR A 79 -6.84 13.08 0.70
N ARG A 80 -7.51 13.90 -0.12
CA ARG A 80 -8.29 15.07 0.36
C ARG A 80 -9.44 14.70 1.29
N TYR A 81 -10.07 13.54 1.08
CA TYR A 81 -11.25 13.09 1.82
C TYR A 81 -10.96 12.04 2.89
N TRP A 82 -9.84 11.33 2.80
CA TRP A 82 -9.49 10.23 3.71
C TRP A 82 -8.20 10.50 4.50
N GLY A 83 -7.52 11.63 4.24
CA GLY A 83 -6.20 11.93 4.79
C GLY A 83 -5.11 11.12 4.11
N GLN A 84 -3.95 11.00 4.74
CA GLN A 84 -2.88 10.14 4.21
C GLN A 84 -3.21 8.66 4.44
N PRO A 85 -2.97 7.78 3.45
CA PRO A 85 -3.14 6.35 3.66
C PRO A 85 -2.06 5.82 4.62
N PRO A 86 -2.38 4.76 5.39
CA PRO A 86 -1.40 4.07 6.23
C PRO A 86 -0.28 3.42 5.44
N LEU A 87 -0.61 2.89 4.25
CA LEU A 87 0.32 2.35 3.28
C LEU A 87 -0.14 2.80 1.90
N GLN A 88 0.77 3.36 1.12
CA GLN A 88 0.50 3.77 -0.26
C GLN A 88 0.48 2.55 -1.17
N ALA A 89 -0.50 2.50 -2.05
CA ALA A 89 -0.57 1.55 -3.14
C ALA A 89 -1.30 2.21 -4.32
N PRO A 90 -0.79 2.09 -5.56
CA PRO A 90 -1.52 2.50 -6.76
C PRO A 90 -2.73 1.60 -6.98
N ALA A 91 -3.68 2.05 -7.79
CA ALA A 91 -4.75 1.21 -8.30
C ALA A 91 -4.19 0.13 -9.25
N GLY A 92 -4.82 -1.04 -9.25
CA GLY A 92 -4.30 -2.21 -9.95
C GLY A 92 -3.24 -2.94 -9.15
N ALA A 93 -2.38 -3.69 -9.85
CA ALA A 93 -1.27 -4.41 -9.24
C ALA A 93 0.02 -3.61 -9.29
N GLU A 94 0.74 -3.54 -8.18
CA GLU A 94 2.10 -3.02 -8.09
C GLU A 94 3.01 -4.12 -7.56
N LEU A 95 4.11 -4.36 -8.28
CA LEU A 95 5.14 -5.30 -7.87
C LEU A 95 6.50 -4.64 -7.97
N TRP A 96 7.25 -4.67 -6.87
CA TRP A 96 8.65 -4.29 -6.89
C TRP A 96 9.49 -5.19 -6.00
N VAL A 97 10.69 -5.48 -6.50
CA VAL A 97 11.54 -6.55 -5.98
C VAL A 97 12.99 -6.13 -6.06
N TRP A 98 13.70 -6.34 -4.95
CA TRP A 98 15.16 -6.29 -4.92
C TRP A 98 15.69 -7.71 -4.96
N PHE A 99 16.58 -7.99 -5.90
CA PHE A 99 17.30 -9.26 -5.99
C PHE A 99 18.60 -9.22 -5.18
N GLN A 100 19.12 -10.40 -4.87
CA GLN A 100 20.43 -10.54 -4.26
C GLN A 100 21.53 -10.33 -5.31
N PRO A 101 22.70 -9.79 -4.93
CA PRO A 101 23.85 -9.61 -5.83
C PRO A 101 24.37 -10.90 -6.44
N THR A 102 24.00 -12.05 -5.88
CA THR A 102 24.33 -13.39 -6.38
C THR A 102 23.53 -13.77 -7.62
N VAL A 103 22.44 -13.06 -7.93
CA VAL A 103 21.60 -13.32 -9.11
C VAL A 103 22.28 -12.76 -10.35
N THR A 104 22.69 -13.63 -11.26
CA THR A 104 23.39 -13.24 -12.51
C THR A 104 22.45 -12.67 -13.56
N ASP A 105 21.27 -13.26 -13.73
CA ASP A 105 20.26 -12.84 -14.71
C ASP A 105 18.97 -12.40 -13.97
N VAL A 106 18.91 -11.10 -13.69
CA VAL A 106 17.81 -10.49 -12.95
C VAL A 106 16.52 -10.48 -13.78
N ASP A 107 16.60 -10.33 -15.10
CA ASP A 107 15.41 -10.25 -15.96
C ASP A 107 14.73 -11.61 -16.11
N LYS A 108 15.52 -12.69 -16.22
CA LYS A 108 14.99 -14.05 -16.17
C LYS A 108 14.34 -14.36 -14.82
N ALA A 109 15.03 -14.04 -13.72
CA ALA A 109 14.49 -14.24 -12.37
C ALA A 109 13.21 -13.43 -12.14
N TRP A 110 13.14 -12.20 -12.67
CA TRP A 110 11.96 -11.35 -12.64
C TRP A 110 10.76 -11.94 -13.38
N LYS A 111 10.97 -12.43 -14.61
CA LYS A 111 9.92 -13.10 -15.39
C LYS A 111 9.44 -14.39 -14.73
N GLU A 112 10.34 -15.19 -14.16
CA GLU A 112 9.95 -16.40 -13.44
C GLU A 112 9.18 -16.07 -12.16
N LEU A 113 9.62 -15.04 -11.43
CA LEU A 113 8.97 -14.56 -10.23
C LEU A 113 7.53 -14.09 -10.49
N SER A 114 7.32 -13.25 -11.52
CA SER A 114 6.00 -12.72 -11.85
C SER A 114 5.01 -13.83 -12.22
N ASN A 115 5.46 -14.84 -12.98
CA ASN A 115 4.68 -16.03 -13.33
C ASN A 115 4.31 -16.87 -12.11
N ILE A 116 5.24 -17.12 -11.17
CA ILE A 116 4.93 -17.90 -9.97
C ILE A 116 3.99 -17.13 -9.04
N LEU A 117 4.20 -15.82 -8.88
CA LEU A 117 3.34 -14.97 -8.06
C LEU A 117 1.92 -14.89 -8.62
N SER A 118 1.76 -14.89 -9.95
CA SER A 118 0.46 -14.96 -10.62
C SER A 118 -0.34 -16.18 -10.14
N GLY A 119 0.29 -17.36 -10.10
CA GLY A 119 -0.34 -18.58 -9.58
C GLY A 119 -0.58 -18.57 -8.07
N ILE A 120 0.32 -17.99 -7.27
CA ILE A 120 0.17 -17.94 -5.80
C ILE A 120 -1.00 -17.02 -5.40
N PHE A 121 -1.14 -15.87 -6.06
CA PHE A 121 -2.13 -14.85 -5.69
C PHE A 121 -3.39 -14.86 -6.56
N CYS A 122 -3.47 -15.75 -7.54
CA CYS A 122 -4.56 -15.80 -8.53
C CYS A 122 -4.74 -14.45 -9.24
N ALA A 123 -3.64 -13.81 -9.62
CA ALA A 123 -3.62 -12.50 -10.26
C ALA A 123 -2.89 -12.59 -11.60
N SER A 124 -3.18 -11.71 -12.54
CA SER A 124 -2.59 -11.71 -13.90
C SER A 124 -1.17 -11.10 -13.96
N LEU A 125 -0.36 -11.35 -12.93
CA LEU A 125 1.02 -10.84 -12.83
C LEU A 125 1.95 -11.39 -13.91
N ASN A 126 1.55 -12.48 -14.59
CA ASN A 126 2.24 -13.03 -15.76
C ASN A 126 2.25 -12.07 -16.97
N PHE A 127 1.40 -11.03 -16.98
CA PHE A 127 1.47 -9.93 -17.96
C PHE A 127 2.58 -8.92 -17.66
N ILE A 128 3.31 -9.07 -16.55
CA ILE A 128 4.52 -8.29 -16.31
C ILE A 128 5.63 -8.78 -17.25
N ASP A 129 6.08 -7.89 -18.12
CA ASP A 129 7.12 -8.12 -19.10
C ASP A 129 8.00 -6.88 -19.25
N SER A 130 8.89 -6.85 -20.24
CA SER A 130 9.78 -5.69 -20.44
C SER A 130 9.00 -4.41 -20.78
N THR A 131 7.79 -4.50 -21.33
CA THR A 131 7.01 -3.34 -21.81
C THR A 131 6.37 -2.53 -20.69
N ASN A 132 6.27 -3.09 -19.49
CA ASN A 132 5.74 -2.46 -18.28
C ASN A 132 6.68 -2.53 -17.06
N THR A 133 7.90 -3.05 -17.26
CA THR A 133 8.95 -3.07 -16.23
C THR A 133 9.90 -1.88 -16.39
N VAL A 134 10.24 -1.25 -15.27
CA VAL A 134 11.26 -0.20 -15.18
C VAL A 134 12.26 -0.49 -14.06
N ILE A 135 13.39 0.24 -14.10
CA ILE A 135 14.45 0.18 -13.09
C ILE A 135 14.63 1.59 -12.52
N PRO A 136 13.84 1.98 -11.50
CA PRO A 136 14.00 3.26 -10.83
C PRO A 136 15.38 3.38 -10.18
N THR A 137 15.93 4.59 -10.16
CA THR A 137 17.29 4.90 -9.72
C THR A 137 17.35 5.74 -8.45
N ALA A 138 16.22 6.33 -8.03
CA ALA A 138 16.17 7.22 -6.87
C ALA A 138 14.95 6.99 -5.96
N SER A 139 13.83 6.54 -6.51
CA SER A 139 12.54 6.51 -5.82
C SER A 139 12.40 5.38 -4.80
N PHE A 140 13.17 4.30 -4.96
CA PHE A 140 13.12 3.13 -4.09
C PHE A 140 14.44 2.93 -3.36
N LYS A 141 14.32 2.55 -2.09
CA LYS A 141 15.43 2.05 -1.28
C LYS A 141 14.98 0.75 -0.61
N PRO A 142 15.89 -0.20 -0.36
CA PRO A 142 15.58 -1.38 0.43
C PRO A 142 15.00 -0.98 1.80
N LEU A 143 13.90 -1.61 2.19
CA LEU A 143 13.19 -1.35 3.45
C LEU A 143 13.65 -2.28 4.59
N GLY A 144 14.40 -3.32 4.28
CA GLY A 144 15.03 -4.25 5.21
C GLY A 144 16.54 -4.08 5.27
N LEU A 145 17.22 -5.13 5.72
CA LEU A 145 18.68 -5.18 5.77
C LEU A 145 19.30 -5.25 4.37
N ALA A 146 20.10 -4.23 4.03
CA ALA A 146 20.87 -4.19 2.79
C ALA A 146 22.23 -3.51 3.00
N ASN A 147 23.30 -4.10 2.45
CA ASN A 147 24.67 -3.57 2.54
C ASN A 147 25.02 -2.62 1.36
N GLY A 148 24.01 -1.92 0.82
CA GLY A 148 24.16 -1.04 -0.34
C GLY A 148 22.91 -1.03 -1.24
N THR A 149 22.87 -0.05 -2.14
CA THR A 149 21.76 0.18 -3.08
C THR A 149 22.25 0.09 -4.52
N ASP A 150 22.31 -1.12 -5.06
CA ASP A 150 22.53 -1.33 -6.50
C ASP A 150 21.19 -1.47 -7.21
N HIS A 151 20.77 -0.40 -7.89
CA HIS A 151 19.49 -0.32 -8.58
C HIS A 151 19.39 -1.30 -9.76
N HIS A 152 20.50 -1.83 -10.28
CA HIS A 152 20.44 -2.89 -11.29
C HIS A 152 19.71 -4.15 -10.77
N LEU A 153 19.69 -4.36 -9.45
CA LEU A 153 18.98 -5.45 -8.79
C LEU A 153 17.50 -5.14 -8.51
N LEU A 154 17.02 -3.93 -8.82
CA LEU A 154 15.62 -3.54 -8.65
C LEU A 154 14.84 -3.81 -9.93
N ARG A 155 13.63 -4.36 -9.78
CA ARG A 155 12.60 -4.35 -10.81
C ARG A 155 11.32 -3.78 -10.23
N TYR A 156 10.66 -2.92 -11.00
CA TYR A 156 9.40 -2.28 -10.65
C TYR A 156 8.44 -2.39 -11.84
N ALA A 157 7.22 -2.85 -11.59
CA ALA A 157 6.15 -2.86 -12.59
C ALA A 157 4.79 -2.56 -11.95
N VAL A 158 3.91 -2.01 -12.77
CA VAL A 158 2.52 -1.75 -12.42
C VAL A 158 1.62 -2.27 -13.54
N LEU A 159 0.53 -2.94 -13.15
CA LEU A 159 -0.57 -3.34 -14.02
C LEU A 159 -1.84 -2.61 -13.56
N PRO A 160 -2.12 -1.40 -14.07
CA PRO A 160 -3.24 -0.59 -13.59
C PRO A 160 -4.62 -1.23 -13.78
N ARG A 161 -4.73 -2.22 -14.68
CA ARG A 161 -5.96 -2.95 -14.99
C ARG A 161 -6.14 -4.22 -14.14
N GLU A 162 -5.10 -4.67 -13.45
CA GLU A 162 -5.15 -5.84 -12.57
C GLU A 162 -5.64 -5.41 -11.19
N VAL A 163 -6.93 -5.12 -11.09
CA VAL A 163 -7.56 -4.73 -9.82
C VAL A 163 -7.67 -5.95 -8.90
N VAL A 164 -7.76 -5.72 -7.59
CA VAL A 164 -8.01 -6.82 -6.65
C VAL A 164 -9.42 -7.38 -6.84
N CYS A 165 -9.52 -8.70 -6.91
CA CYS A 165 -10.73 -9.48 -7.04
C CYS A 165 -10.91 -10.45 -5.85
N THR A 166 -12.13 -11.00 -5.69
CA THR A 166 -12.50 -11.81 -4.52
C THR A 166 -11.65 -13.08 -4.37
N GLU A 167 -11.23 -13.64 -5.49
CA GLU A 167 -10.37 -14.81 -5.63
C GLU A 167 -8.96 -14.56 -5.09
N ASN A 168 -8.48 -13.31 -5.05
CA ASN A 168 -7.16 -12.98 -4.49
C ASN A 168 -7.17 -13.00 -2.95
N LEU A 169 -8.32 -12.81 -2.30
CA LEU A 169 -8.40 -12.74 -0.83
C LEU A 169 -8.12 -14.10 -0.18
N THR A 170 -8.59 -15.19 -0.80
CA THR A 170 -8.41 -16.55 -0.29
C THR A 170 -6.93 -16.95 -0.19
N PRO A 171 -6.10 -16.89 -1.26
CA PRO A 171 -4.68 -17.18 -1.18
C PRO A 171 -3.95 -16.22 -0.24
N TRP A 172 -4.33 -14.93 -0.21
CA TRP A 172 -3.74 -13.96 0.71
C TRP A 172 -4.00 -14.34 2.19
N LYS A 173 -5.23 -14.74 2.55
CA LYS A 173 -5.56 -15.20 3.91
C LYS A 173 -4.88 -16.51 4.27
N LYS A 174 -4.64 -17.41 3.31
CA LYS A 174 -3.90 -18.67 3.54
C LYS A 174 -2.45 -18.42 3.99
N LEU A 175 -1.89 -17.24 3.73
CA LEU A 175 -0.58 -16.87 4.24
C LEU A 175 -0.57 -16.55 5.73
N LEU A 176 -1.72 -16.34 6.39
CA LEU A 176 -1.77 -16.03 7.82
C LEU A 176 -1.61 -17.31 8.68
N PRO A 177 -0.96 -17.26 9.87
CA PRO A 177 -0.72 -18.45 10.70
C PRO A 177 -1.99 -19.20 11.08
N CYS A 178 -3.05 -18.46 11.41
CA CYS A 178 -4.36 -19.01 11.76
C CYS A 178 -5.35 -19.01 10.58
N GLY A 179 -4.87 -18.72 9.36
CA GLY A 179 -5.70 -18.60 8.17
C GLY A 179 -6.90 -17.67 8.38
N SER A 180 -8.09 -18.13 8.03
CA SER A 180 -9.37 -17.44 8.24
C SER A 180 -10.12 -17.87 9.51
N LYS A 181 -9.51 -18.72 10.35
CA LYS A 181 -10.22 -19.43 11.42
C LYS A 181 -10.23 -18.67 12.75
N ALA A 182 -9.22 -17.85 13.02
CA ALA A 182 -9.09 -17.14 14.30
C ALA A 182 -8.39 -15.78 14.14
N GLY A 183 -8.53 -14.92 15.15
CA GLY A 183 -7.96 -13.58 15.19
C GLY A 183 -8.62 -12.61 14.20
N LEU A 184 -7.89 -11.55 13.84
CA LEU A 184 -8.38 -10.47 12.98
C LEU A 184 -8.81 -10.92 11.59
N ALA A 185 -8.26 -12.04 11.12
CA ALA A 185 -8.58 -12.63 9.82
C ALA A 185 -10.05 -13.09 9.69
N VAL A 186 -10.73 -13.29 10.83
CA VAL A 186 -12.16 -13.67 10.88
C VAL A 186 -13.05 -12.57 10.31
N LEU A 187 -12.66 -11.30 10.47
CA LEU A 187 -13.39 -10.14 9.93
C LEU A 187 -13.34 -10.05 8.40
N LEU A 188 -12.39 -10.74 7.76
CA LEU A 188 -12.09 -10.57 6.34
C LEU A 188 -13.03 -11.40 5.46
N LYS A 189 -14.26 -10.92 5.28
CA LYS A 189 -15.24 -11.49 4.34
C LYS A 189 -15.20 -10.75 3.00
N ALA A 190 -15.14 -11.51 1.90
CA ALA A 190 -15.12 -10.94 0.56
C ALA A 190 -16.33 -10.04 0.30
N GLU A 191 -17.55 -10.53 0.56
CA GLU A 191 -18.80 -9.79 0.32
C GLU A 191 -18.76 -8.33 0.84
N ARG A 192 -18.28 -8.10 2.07
CA ARG A 192 -18.20 -6.73 2.62
C ARG A 192 -16.99 -5.94 2.14
N LEU A 193 -15.85 -6.59 1.94
CA LEU A 193 -14.61 -5.91 1.56
C LEU A 193 -14.65 -5.36 0.14
N PHE A 194 -15.30 -6.06 -0.80
CA PHE A 194 -15.32 -5.68 -2.21
C PHE A 194 -16.47 -4.72 -2.58
N HIS A 195 -17.35 -4.40 -1.62
CA HIS A 195 -18.33 -3.30 -1.73
C HIS A 195 -17.83 -1.99 -1.10
N SER A 196 -16.55 -1.93 -0.72
CA SER A 196 -15.94 -0.73 -0.13
C SER A 196 -15.56 0.29 -1.21
N SER A 197 -15.43 1.57 -0.84
CA SER A 197 -15.01 2.63 -1.78
C SER A 197 -13.52 2.56 -2.12
N TYR A 198 -12.73 1.84 -1.32
CA TYR A 198 -11.32 1.53 -1.58
C TYR A 198 -10.95 0.22 -0.87
N HIS A 199 -10.20 -0.64 -1.56
CA HIS A 199 -9.72 -1.91 -1.03
C HIS A 199 -8.31 -2.17 -1.57
N SER A 200 -7.33 -2.35 -0.67
CA SER A 200 -5.96 -2.68 -1.03
C SER A 200 -5.43 -3.77 -0.13
N GLN A 201 -5.00 -4.87 -0.72
CA GLN A 201 -4.28 -5.94 -0.03
C GLN A 201 -2.83 -6.00 -0.51
N ALA A 202 -1.88 -6.07 0.41
CA ALA A 202 -0.47 -6.13 0.08
C ALA A 202 0.28 -7.19 0.89
N VAL A 203 1.37 -7.65 0.31
CA VAL A 203 2.32 -8.60 0.90
C VAL A 203 3.72 -8.03 0.72
N HIS A 204 4.46 -7.95 1.82
CA HIS A 204 5.84 -7.49 1.84
C HIS A 204 6.72 -8.53 2.51
N ILE A 205 7.84 -8.85 1.88
CA ILE A 205 8.88 -9.74 2.40
C ILE A 205 10.17 -8.94 2.45
N ARG A 206 10.79 -8.89 3.62
CA ARG A 206 12.10 -8.25 3.80
C ARG A 206 12.94 -8.96 4.87
N PRO A 207 14.28 -8.84 4.80
CA PRO A 207 15.15 -9.33 5.84
C PRO A 207 15.19 -8.35 7.01
N ILE A 208 15.13 -8.88 8.23
CA ILE A 208 15.21 -8.13 9.48
C ILE A 208 16.27 -8.74 10.41
N CYS A 209 16.83 -7.93 11.33
CA CYS A 209 17.64 -8.45 12.42
C CYS A 209 16.74 -9.28 13.34
N ARG A 210 17.16 -10.48 13.72
CA ARG A 210 16.43 -11.27 14.73
C ARG A 210 16.45 -10.59 16.09
N ASP A 211 17.63 -10.09 16.46
CA ASP A 211 17.92 -9.54 17.78
C ASP A 211 18.64 -8.20 17.63
N ALA A 212 18.72 -7.45 18.73
CA ALA A 212 19.36 -6.13 18.76
C ALA A 212 20.82 -6.14 18.29
N SER A 213 21.53 -7.25 18.50
CA SER A 213 22.92 -7.46 18.07
C SER A 213 23.07 -7.72 16.57
N CYS A 214 21.97 -7.98 15.84
CA CYS A 214 21.92 -8.26 14.41
C CYS A 214 22.89 -9.34 13.89
N LEU A 215 23.38 -10.24 14.76
CA LEU A 215 24.28 -11.33 14.38
C LEU A 215 23.58 -12.42 13.56
N ALA A 216 22.26 -12.52 13.68
CA ALA A 216 21.44 -13.46 12.93
C ALA A 216 20.30 -12.72 12.21
N MET A 217 20.12 -13.03 10.94
CA MET A 217 19.02 -12.53 10.12
C MET A 217 17.77 -13.42 10.23
N SER A 218 16.62 -12.81 10.01
CA SER A 218 15.30 -13.42 9.99
C SER A 218 14.47 -12.83 8.84
N TRP A 219 13.47 -13.56 8.37
CA TRP A 219 12.55 -13.06 7.35
C TRP A 219 11.27 -12.52 7.99
N GLU A 220 10.86 -11.32 7.60
CA GLU A 220 9.57 -10.75 7.96
C GLU A 220 8.60 -10.88 6.78
N LEU A 221 7.42 -11.46 7.03
CA LEU A 221 6.28 -11.35 6.12
C LEU A 221 5.27 -10.39 6.74
N ARG A 222 5.08 -9.24 6.10
CA ARG A 222 4.08 -8.25 6.49
C ARG A 222 2.93 -8.28 5.51
N GLN A 223 1.74 -8.55 6.02
CA GLN A 223 0.49 -8.50 5.25
C GLN A 223 -0.30 -7.28 5.68
N THR A 224 -0.73 -6.47 4.73
CA THR A 224 -1.53 -5.27 5.01
C THR A 224 -2.82 -5.30 4.23
N LEU A 225 -3.92 -4.95 4.89
CA LEU A 225 -5.21 -4.77 4.25
C LEU A 225 -5.75 -3.39 4.62
N THR A 226 -6.00 -2.56 3.62
CA THR A 226 -6.53 -1.21 3.77
C THR A 226 -7.89 -1.12 3.11
N VAL A 227 -8.90 -0.68 3.85
CA VAL A 227 -10.30 -0.63 3.39
C VAL A 227 -10.93 0.69 3.78
N VAL A 228 -11.65 1.32 2.86
CA VAL A 228 -12.50 2.48 3.14
C VAL A 228 -13.95 2.10 2.88
N PHE A 229 -14.76 2.06 3.93
CA PHE A 229 -16.19 1.81 3.83
C PHE A 229 -16.95 3.12 3.69
N ASP A 230 -18.03 3.14 2.94
CA ASP A 230 -18.94 4.29 2.95
C ASP A 230 -19.68 4.38 4.29
N PHE A 231 -20.21 5.57 4.61
CA PHE A 231 -21.02 5.71 5.83
C PHE A 231 -22.27 4.88 5.75
N PHE A 232 -22.47 4.09 6.81
CA PHE A 232 -23.78 3.60 7.16
C PHE A 232 -24.56 4.75 7.80
N SER A 233 -25.21 5.58 6.97
CA SER A 233 -26.15 6.58 7.49
C SER A 233 -27.28 5.82 8.18
N SER A 234 -27.30 5.86 9.51
CA SER A 234 -28.56 5.62 10.23
C SER A 234 -29.55 6.68 9.72
N GLY A 235 -30.84 6.37 9.58
CA GLY A 235 -31.85 7.32 9.05
C GLY A 235 -31.93 8.69 9.77
N GLN A 236 -31.14 8.89 10.83
CA GLN A 236 -30.95 10.12 11.59
C GLN A 236 -29.63 10.88 11.28
N GLY A 237 -28.85 10.50 10.26
CA GLY A 237 -27.61 11.20 9.88
C GLY A 237 -26.41 11.00 10.83
N LYS A 238 -26.51 10.07 11.79
CA LYS A 238 -25.44 9.74 12.73
C LYS A 238 -24.38 8.85 12.07
N LYS A 239 -23.10 9.20 12.24
CA LYS A 239 -21.93 8.49 11.67
C LYS A 239 -21.45 7.34 12.55
N ASP A 240 -22.38 6.54 13.06
CA ASP A 240 -22.08 5.43 13.98
C ASP A 240 -21.59 4.21 13.23
N TRP A 241 -20.56 3.54 13.75
CA TRP A 241 -20.07 2.30 13.17
C TRP A 241 -19.79 1.23 14.22
N SER A 242 -19.79 -0.01 13.74
CA SER A 242 -19.36 -1.16 14.52
C SER A 242 -18.63 -2.15 13.63
N LEU A 243 -17.78 -3.01 14.22
CA LEU A 243 -17.14 -4.10 13.49
C LEU A 243 -18.17 -4.95 12.74
N PHE A 244 -19.31 -5.22 13.38
CA PHE A 244 -20.40 -5.96 12.74
C PHE A 244 -20.99 -5.23 11.52
N LYS A 245 -21.23 -3.91 11.59
CA LYS A 245 -21.74 -3.15 10.43
C LYS A 245 -20.73 -3.15 9.27
N MET A 246 -19.44 -2.99 9.57
CA MET A 246 -18.38 -2.90 8.56
C MET A 246 -18.06 -4.27 7.93
N PHE A 247 -17.95 -5.33 8.74
CA PHE A 247 -17.43 -6.62 8.31
C PHE A 247 -18.46 -7.77 8.33
N SER A 248 -19.69 -7.51 8.80
CA SER A 248 -20.72 -8.55 9.04
C SER A 248 -20.23 -9.72 9.88
N ARG A 249 -19.29 -9.43 10.78
CA ARG A 249 -18.70 -10.33 11.76
C ARG A 249 -18.19 -9.56 12.98
N THR A 250 -18.13 -10.28 14.10
CA THR A 250 -17.49 -9.86 15.33
C THR A 250 -16.26 -10.73 15.56
N LEU A 251 -15.34 -10.29 16.42
CA LEU A 251 -14.17 -11.09 16.78
C LEU A 251 -14.58 -12.10 17.84
N THR A 252 -14.44 -13.39 17.59
CA THR A 252 -14.83 -14.46 18.53
C THR A 252 -13.65 -15.12 19.22
N ASP A 253 -12.52 -15.22 18.52
CA ASP A 253 -11.36 -15.99 18.98
C ASP A 253 -10.05 -15.27 18.68
N THR A 254 -9.06 -15.48 19.54
CA THR A 254 -7.67 -15.05 19.31
C THR A 254 -6.91 -16.05 18.46
N CYS A 255 -5.90 -15.59 17.73
CA CYS A 255 -4.98 -16.52 17.06
C CYS A 255 -3.97 -17.04 18.10
N PRO A 256 -3.96 -18.35 18.43
CA PRO A 256 -3.06 -18.90 19.47
C PRO A 256 -1.57 -18.79 19.11
N LEU A 257 -1.26 -18.57 17.83
CA LEU A 257 0.12 -18.39 17.34
C LEU A 257 0.59 -16.93 17.40
N ALA A 258 -0.27 -15.99 17.77
CA ALA A 258 0.06 -14.57 17.81
C ALA A 258 0.73 -14.19 19.14
N SER A 259 1.89 -13.54 19.07
CA SER A 259 2.54 -12.93 20.24
C SER A 259 1.88 -11.60 20.66
N GLN A 260 1.18 -10.95 19.72
CA GLN A 260 0.46 -9.71 19.94
C GLN A 260 -0.76 -9.64 19.01
N SER A 261 -1.90 -9.17 19.52
CA SER A 261 -3.11 -8.99 18.72
C SER A 261 -3.93 -7.82 19.28
N LYS A 262 -3.83 -6.64 18.67
CA LYS A 262 -4.44 -5.40 19.17
C LYS A 262 -5.31 -4.73 18.12
N VAL A 263 -6.42 -4.13 18.55
CA VAL A 263 -7.26 -3.24 17.75
C VAL A 263 -7.09 -1.83 18.26
N TYR A 264 -6.77 -0.87 17.39
CA TYR A 264 -6.73 0.54 17.77
C TYR A 264 -7.86 1.30 17.07
N VAL A 265 -8.56 2.12 17.85
CA VAL A 265 -9.64 2.98 17.38
C VAL A 265 -9.28 4.42 17.67
N ASP A 266 -9.22 5.25 16.64
CA ASP A 266 -8.97 6.68 16.78
C ASP A 266 -10.13 7.37 17.50
N ILE A 267 -9.85 7.94 18.68
CA ILE A 267 -10.78 8.69 19.52
C ILE A 267 -10.30 10.13 19.73
N SER A 268 -9.43 10.62 18.83
CA SER A 268 -8.85 11.95 18.96
C SER A 268 -9.93 13.03 18.98
N PRO A 269 -9.92 13.94 19.97
CA PRO A 269 -10.92 15.00 20.07
C PRO A 269 -10.74 15.98 18.90
N LYS A 270 -11.81 16.22 18.14
CA LYS A 270 -11.78 17.14 16.98
C LYS A 270 -11.93 18.62 17.34
N ASN A 271 -12.04 18.96 18.63
CA ASN A 271 -12.01 20.31 19.23
C ASN A 271 -11.97 20.14 20.77
N LYS A 272 -12.12 21.22 21.56
CA LYS A 272 -12.13 21.18 23.05
C LYS A 272 -13.20 20.27 23.69
N GLU A 273 -14.03 19.58 22.91
CA GLU A 273 -15.11 18.71 23.39
C GLU A 273 -14.73 17.23 23.26
N LYS A 274 -14.17 16.66 24.34
CA LYS A 274 -13.94 15.21 24.49
C LYS A 274 -15.25 14.40 24.60
N GLU A 275 -16.41 15.05 24.73
CA GLU A 275 -17.65 14.42 25.22
C GLU A 275 -18.57 13.84 24.13
N LEU A 276 -18.24 13.99 22.84
CA LEU A 276 -19.14 13.64 21.74
C LEU A 276 -19.03 12.19 21.25
N LEU A 277 -17.99 11.46 21.67
CA LEU A 277 -17.64 10.12 21.20
C LEU A 277 -17.76 9.10 22.32
N GLU A 278 -18.57 8.07 22.09
CA GLU A 278 -18.70 6.93 22.99
C GLU A 278 -18.19 5.67 22.29
N VAL A 279 -17.27 4.96 22.95
CA VAL A 279 -16.75 3.67 22.46
C VAL A 279 -17.21 2.56 23.38
N SER A 280 -17.76 1.50 22.79
CA SER A 280 -18.25 0.33 23.52
C SER A 280 -17.75 -0.96 22.85
N PRO A 281 -17.28 -1.97 23.62
CA PRO A 281 -17.03 -1.96 25.07
C PRO A 281 -15.88 -0.99 25.46
N PRO A 282 -15.68 -0.71 26.76
CA PRO A 282 -14.57 0.14 27.21
C PRO A 282 -13.21 -0.45 26.77
N PRO A 283 -12.24 0.39 26.37
CA PRO A 283 -10.94 -0.08 25.90
C PRO A 283 -10.09 -0.64 27.05
N THR A 284 -9.15 -1.53 26.71
CA THR A 284 -8.16 -2.08 27.66
C THR A 284 -7.21 -0.99 28.16
N SER A 285 -6.81 -0.11 27.25
CA SER A 285 -5.89 0.99 27.52
C SER A 285 -6.07 2.09 26.49
N VAL A 286 -5.58 3.28 26.79
CA VAL A 286 -5.50 4.39 25.84
C VAL A 286 -4.04 4.59 25.44
N HIS A 287 -3.78 4.80 24.15
CA HIS A 287 -2.44 5.04 23.61
C HIS A 287 -2.41 6.36 22.86
N GLU A 288 -1.54 7.27 23.28
CA GLU A 288 -1.28 8.53 22.57
C GLU A 288 -0.08 8.40 21.65
N ALA A 289 -0.23 8.86 20.41
CA ALA A 289 0.84 8.86 19.42
C ALA A 289 0.83 10.17 18.65
N VAL A 290 2.00 10.66 18.25
CA VAL A 290 2.10 11.74 17.28
C VAL A 290 2.12 11.11 15.90
N VAL A 291 1.06 11.33 15.12
CA VAL A 291 0.94 10.84 13.75
C VAL A 291 0.93 12.05 12.84
N GLN A 292 1.94 12.17 11.97
CA GLN A 292 2.04 13.26 10.99
C GLN A 292 2.04 14.66 11.64
N GLY A 293 2.66 14.78 12.82
CA GLY A 293 2.74 16.02 13.58
C GLY A 293 1.50 16.34 14.42
N GLU A 294 0.42 15.56 14.29
CA GLU A 294 -0.78 15.69 15.12
C GLU A 294 -0.79 14.69 16.27
N LYS A 295 -1.17 15.14 17.47
CA LYS A 295 -1.43 14.22 18.59
C LYS A 295 -2.72 13.45 18.32
N LYS A 296 -2.61 12.13 18.25
CA LYS A 296 -3.73 11.20 18.12
C LYS A 296 -3.87 10.37 19.39
N THR A 297 -5.11 10.17 19.82
CA THR A 297 -5.46 9.35 20.98
C THR A 297 -6.20 8.11 20.47
N TYR A 298 -5.70 6.92 20.81
CA TYR A 298 -6.26 5.65 20.37
C TYR A 298 -6.81 4.84 21.54
N ALA A 299 -8.05 4.39 21.44
CA ALA A 299 -8.60 3.34 22.27
C ALA A 299 -8.02 1.99 21.82
N VAL A 300 -7.38 1.24 22.73
CA VAL A 300 -6.69 -0.01 22.43
C VAL A 300 -7.44 -1.18 23.04
N TYR A 301 -7.76 -2.18 22.22
CA TYR A 301 -8.32 -3.46 22.63
C TYR A 301 -7.26 -4.54 22.45
N ASP A 302 -6.74 -5.07 23.54
CA ASP A 302 -5.82 -6.21 23.51
C ASP A 302 -6.62 -7.52 23.47
N LEU A 303 -6.62 -8.16 22.30
CA LEU A 303 -7.34 -9.42 22.10
C LEU A 303 -6.73 -10.57 22.90
N LEU A 304 -5.45 -10.50 23.26
CA LEU A 304 -4.83 -11.54 24.09
C LEU A 304 -5.22 -11.43 25.57
N SER A 305 -5.90 -10.35 25.97
CA SER A 305 -6.38 -10.22 27.35
C SER A 305 -7.57 -11.16 27.61
N PRO A 306 -7.56 -11.94 28.71
CA PRO A 306 -8.58 -12.97 28.97
C PRO A 306 -9.96 -12.41 29.30
N SER A 307 -10.08 -11.12 29.60
CA SER A 307 -11.33 -10.48 30.03
C SER A 307 -12.37 -10.31 28.91
N PHE A 308 -11.97 -10.16 27.64
CA PHE A 308 -12.93 -9.90 26.56
C PHE A 308 -13.72 -11.14 26.13
N PHE A 309 -13.03 -12.25 25.89
CA PHE A 309 -13.69 -13.46 25.37
C PHE A 309 -14.42 -14.24 26.46
N ASN A 310 -13.96 -14.17 27.71
CA ASN A 310 -14.67 -14.76 28.85
C ASN A 310 -15.97 -14.00 29.19
N THR A 311 -15.97 -12.67 29.07
CA THR A 311 -17.14 -11.84 29.45
C THR A 311 -18.12 -11.65 28.30
N PHE A 312 -17.64 -11.31 27.10
CA PHE A 312 -18.51 -10.82 26.02
C PHE A 312 -18.83 -11.87 24.95
N ARG A 313 -18.22 -13.07 25.00
CA ARG A 313 -18.24 -14.16 23.98
C ARG A 313 -17.77 -13.76 22.57
N SER A 314 -17.97 -12.50 22.17
CA SER A 314 -17.42 -11.89 20.97
C SER A 314 -17.20 -10.38 21.19
N LEU A 315 -16.14 -9.84 20.60
CA LEU A 315 -15.84 -8.41 20.61
C LEU A 315 -16.40 -7.74 19.35
N ASN A 316 -17.35 -6.84 19.56
CA ASN A 316 -17.89 -5.94 18.54
C ASN A 316 -17.61 -4.50 18.96
N VAL A 317 -16.48 -3.93 18.56
CA VAL A 317 -16.16 -2.54 18.86
C VAL A 317 -17.15 -1.64 18.13
N GLN A 318 -17.75 -0.71 18.85
CA GLN A 318 -18.73 0.25 18.37
C GLN A 318 -18.27 1.66 18.71
N LEU A 319 -18.39 2.56 17.74
CA LEU A 319 -18.19 4.00 17.93
C LEU A 319 -19.54 4.68 17.68
N LYS A 320 -20.05 5.37 18.70
CA LYS A 320 -21.31 6.12 18.62
C LYS A 320 -21.05 7.60 18.82
N TRP A 321 -21.71 8.42 18.01
CA TRP A 321 -21.70 9.87 18.11
C TRP A 321 -22.93 10.35 18.85
N LYS A 322 -22.73 11.18 19.87
CA LYS A 322 -23.85 11.77 20.63
C LYS A 322 -24.66 12.77 19.79
N ARG A 323 -24.03 13.46 18.82
CA ARG A 323 -24.66 14.46 17.95
C ARG A 323 -24.28 14.24 16.47
N PRO A 324 -25.15 14.59 15.50
CA PRO A 324 -24.78 14.64 14.09
C PRO A 324 -23.63 15.63 13.89
N GLN A 325 -22.65 15.29 13.06
CA GLN A 325 -21.45 16.11 12.86
C GLN A 325 -21.32 16.56 11.40
N ASP A 326 -21.35 17.88 11.21
CA ASP A 326 -20.72 18.52 10.04
C ASP A 326 -19.22 18.43 10.23
N THR A 327 -18.61 17.50 9.51
CA THR A 327 -17.19 17.22 9.63
C THR A 327 -16.47 17.94 8.50
N GLU A 328 -16.02 19.17 8.74
CA GLU A 328 -14.92 19.71 7.94
C GLU A 328 -13.70 18.81 8.17
N MET A 329 -13.27 18.16 7.09
CA MET A 329 -12.10 17.29 7.11
C MET A 329 -10.86 18.17 7.02
N PRO A 330 -9.87 18.01 7.92
CA PRO A 330 -8.63 18.76 7.79
C PRO A 330 -7.98 18.42 6.45
N ILE A 331 -7.61 19.45 5.70
CA ILE A 331 -6.97 19.30 4.39
C ILE A 331 -5.59 18.67 4.64
N PRO A 332 -5.25 17.55 3.97
CA PRO A 332 -3.96 16.90 4.16
C PRO A 332 -2.82 17.83 3.77
N THR A 333 -1.71 17.75 4.50
CA THR A 333 -0.49 18.56 4.28
C THR A 333 0.04 18.46 2.85
N LEU A 334 -0.01 17.25 2.28
CA LEU A 334 0.38 16.97 0.90
C LEU A 334 -0.73 16.17 0.23
N HIS A 335 -1.14 16.60 -0.95
CA HIS A 335 -2.01 15.80 -1.80
C HIS A 335 -1.74 16.14 -3.26
N ALA A 336 -2.11 15.25 -4.16
CA ALA A 336 -1.93 15.48 -5.57
C ALA A 336 -3.14 15.00 -6.37
N GLN A 337 -3.27 15.56 -7.57
CA GLN A 337 -4.32 15.25 -8.53
C GLN A 337 -3.68 15.13 -9.91
N ARG A 338 -4.16 14.20 -10.72
CA ARG A 338 -3.65 13.97 -12.07
C ARG A 338 -4.81 13.84 -13.04
N TYR A 339 -4.72 14.54 -14.17
CA TYR A 339 -5.72 14.47 -15.23
C TYR A 339 -5.05 14.56 -16.59
N VAL A 340 -5.75 14.05 -17.60
CA VAL A 340 -5.36 14.19 -19.01
C VAL A 340 -6.16 15.34 -19.60
N ALA A 341 -5.48 16.28 -20.25
CA ALA A 341 -6.04 17.38 -21.00
C ALA A 341 -5.73 17.22 -22.48
N GLY A 342 -6.51 17.86 -23.36
CA GLY A 342 -6.33 17.78 -24.81
C GLY A 342 -7.64 17.48 -25.53
N TYR A 343 -7.68 17.76 -26.83
CA TYR A 343 -8.81 17.48 -27.70
C TYR A 343 -8.41 16.45 -28.76
N GLY A 344 -9.32 15.51 -29.06
CA GLY A 344 -9.08 14.43 -30.01
C GLY A 344 -8.47 13.17 -29.40
N LEU A 345 -8.18 12.18 -30.25
CA LEU A 345 -7.70 10.86 -29.84
C LEU A 345 -6.18 10.67 -29.99
N GLN A 346 -5.49 11.58 -30.69
CA GLN A 346 -4.08 11.44 -31.07
C GLN A 346 -3.13 12.13 -30.08
N THR A 347 -3.35 13.41 -29.78
CA THR A 347 -2.47 14.21 -28.92
C THR A 347 -3.14 14.58 -27.61
N GLY A 348 -2.35 14.68 -26.54
CA GLY A 348 -2.84 15.13 -25.24
C GLY A 348 -1.73 15.69 -24.37
N GLN A 349 -2.11 16.06 -23.16
CA GLN A 349 -1.23 16.59 -22.13
C GLN A 349 -1.56 15.92 -20.80
N ILE A 350 -0.55 15.40 -20.14
CA ILE A 350 -0.65 14.92 -18.77
C ILE A 350 -0.43 16.13 -17.86
N CYS A 351 -1.37 16.39 -16.97
CA CYS A 351 -1.26 17.42 -15.94
C CYS A 351 -1.25 16.77 -14.55
N THR A 352 -0.19 17.01 -13.79
CA THR A 352 -0.06 16.60 -12.39
C THR A 352 -0.02 17.86 -11.52
N LEU A 353 -0.96 17.98 -10.58
CA LEU A 353 -1.02 19.05 -9.59
C LEU A 353 -0.63 18.48 -8.23
N ILE A 354 0.38 19.06 -7.60
CA ILE A 354 0.83 18.69 -6.26
C ILE A 354 0.66 19.87 -5.33
N TYR A 355 -0.11 19.67 -4.26
CA TYR A 355 -0.48 20.69 -3.28
C TYR A 355 0.35 20.49 -2.02
N ASN A 356 1.03 21.56 -1.58
CA ASN A 356 1.62 21.66 -0.25
C ASN A 356 0.83 22.69 0.56
N THR A 357 0.01 22.22 1.49
CA THR A 357 -0.84 23.06 2.35
C THR A 357 -0.18 23.42 3.67
N HIS A 358 1.07 23.00 3.89
CA HIS A 358 1.81 23.39 5.08
C HIS A 358 2.10 24.90 5.04
N PRO A 359 1.84 25.66 6.14
CA PRO A 359 1.94 27.12 6.12
C PRO A 359 3.37 27.63 5.89
N PHE A 360 4.39 26.99 6.49
CA PHE A 360 5.77 27.49 6.47
C PHE A 360 6.84 26.55 5.90
N ARG A 361 6.54 25.27 5.72
CA ARG A 361 7.55 24.25 5.38
C ARG A 361 7.47 23.87 3.90
N ALA A 362 8.62 23.91 3.25
CA ALA A 362 8.79 23.33 1.93
C ALA A 362 9.18 21.84 2.05
N PHE A 363 8.71 21.00 1.12
CA PHE A 363 9.01 19.57 1.11
C PHE A 363 9.77 19.19 -0.17
N PRO A 364 10.93 18.51 -0.07
CA PRO A 364 11.55 17.85 -1.20
C PRO A 364 10.78 16.57 -1.55
N VAL A 365 10.46 16.38 -2.82
CA VAL A 365 9.59 15.30 -3.30
C VAL A 365 10.18 14.64 -4.53
N ILE A 366 10.31 13.32 -4.52
CA ILE A 366 10.68 12.54 -5.71
C ILE A 366 9.40 12.10 -6.41
N LEU A 367 9.24 12.52 -7.66
CA LEU A 367 8.17 12.08 -8.54
C LEU A 367 8.67 10.92 -9.39
N LEU A 368 7.99 9.77 -9.36
CA LEU A 368 8.21 8.67 -10.31
C LEU A 368 7.00 8.58 -11.25
N GLU A 369 7.25 8.79 -12.54
CA GLU A 369 6.27 8.50 -13.60
C GLU A 369 6.71 7.27 -14.40
N THR A 370 5.78 6.33 -14.55
CA THR A 370 5.89 5.24 -15.53
C THR A 370 4.80 5.43 -16.58
N VAL A 371 5.21 5.62 -17.83
CA VAL A 371 4.28 5.88 -18.93
C VAL A 371 4.47 4.81 -20.01
N PRO A 372 3.41 4.07 -20.40
CA PRO A 372 3.51 3.02 -21.40
C PRO A 372 4.10 3.51 -22.73
N TRP A 373 4.78 2.63 -23.45
CA TRP A 373 5.47 2.95 -24.71
C TRP A 373 4.56 3.50 -25.81
N TYR A 374 3.27 3.18 -25.77
CA TYR A 374 2.30 3.67 -26.75
C TYR A 374 1.85 5.12 -26.49
N LEU A 375 2.33 5.76 -25.41
CA LEU A 375 2.17 7.19 -25.17
C LEU A 375 3.55 7.85 -25.32
N ARG A 376 3.81 8.39 -26.50
CA ARG A 376 5.09 9.03 -26.84
C ARG A 376 5.16 10.39 -26.15
N LEU A 377 6.01 10.50 -25.14
CA LEU A 377 6.17 11.73 -24.37
C LEU A 377 7.09 12.73 -25.09
N TYR A 378 6.62 13.98 -25.21
CA TYR A 378 7.41 15.11 -25.68
C TYR A 378 8.10 15.79 -24.50
N VAL A 379 9.24 15.25 -24.06
CA VAL A 379 9.95 15.76 -22.87
C VAL A 379 10.36 17.22 -22.98
N HIS A 380 10.62 17.72 -24.19
CA HIS A 380 10.90 19.15 -24.41
C HIS A 380 9.73 20.08 -24.04
N THR A 381 8.51 19.54 -23.87
CA THR A 381 7.31 20.26 -23.42
C THR A 381 7.08 20.16 -21.90
N LEU A 382 7.99 19.50 -21.17
CA LEU A 382 7.90 19.38 -19.73
C LEU A 382 7.98 20.78 -19.09
N THR A 383 6.92 21.18 -18.41
CA THR A 383 6.91 22.42 -17.61
C THR A 383 6.59 22.10 -16.17
N ILE A 384 7.31 22.74 -15.24
CA ILE A 384 7.09 22.62 -13.81
C ILE A 384 6.93 24.04 -13.27
N ILE A 385 5.70 24.42 -12.92
CA ILE A 385 5.35 25.78 -12.53
C ILE A 385 4.82 25.76 -11.11
N THR A 386 5.35 26.64 -10.26
CA THR A 386 4.91 26.81 -8.88
C THR A 386 4.69 28.29 -8.60
N LYS A 387 3.49 28.68 -8.15
CA LYS A 387 3.12 30.10 -7.91
C LYS A 387 3.46 31.00 -9.11
N GLY A 388 3.23 30.52 -10.33
CA GLY A 388 3.49 31.26 -11.58
C GLY A 388 4.97 31.38 -11.99
N LYS A 389 5.91 30.78 -11.24
CA LYS A 389 7.34 30.75 -11.57
C LYS A 389 7.79 29.34 -11.94
N GLU A 390 8.80 29.25 -12.79
CA GLU A 390 9.44 27.98 -13.12
C GLU A 390 10.09 27.38 -11.86
N ASN A 391 9.83 26.10 -11.60
CA ASN A 391 10.40 25.35 -10.47
C ASN A 391 11.29 24.23 -11.03
N LYS A 392 12.58 24.52 -11.13
CA LYS A 392 13.55 23.61 -11.73
C LYS A 392 13.84 22.44 -10.78
N PRO A 393 13.74 21.19 -11.24
CA PRO A 393 14.00 20.02 -10.41
C PRO A 393 15.51 19.94 -10.09
N SER A 394 15.85 19.56 -8.87
CA SER A 394 17.25 19.38 -8.45
C SER A 394 17.88 18.09 -9.01
N TYR A 395 17.04 17.13 -9.39
CA TYR A 395 17.42 15.88 -10.04
C TYR A 395 16.38 15.54 -11.09
N ILE A 396 16.83 15.10 -12.26
CA ILE A 396 15.98 14.53 -13.30
C ILE A 396 16.68 13.32 -13.92
N HIS A 397 15.97 12.19 -13.95
CA HIS A 397 16.38 11.00 -14.66
C HIS A 397 15.24 10.58 -15.58
N TYR A 398 15.53 10.51 -16.87
CA TYR A 398 14.57 10.14 -17.89
C TYR A 398 15.11 9.00 -18.74
N GLN A 399 14.33 7.93 -18.84
CA GLN A 399 14.55 6.85 -19.78
C GLN A 399 13.43 6.87 -20.83
N PRO A 400 13.75 7.09 -22.12
CA PRO A 400 12.73 7.06 -23.16
C PRO A 400 12.22 5.64 -23.42
N ALA A 401 10.92 5.54 -23.70
CA ALA A 401 10.30 4.30 -24.14
C ALA A 401 10.91 3.79 -25.44
N GLN A 402 10.74 2.50 -25.68
CA GLN A 402 10.97 1.88 -26.97
C GLN A 402 9.71 1.09 -27.32
N ASP A 403 9.19 1.31 -28.53
CA ASP A 403 7.96 0.68 -29.00
C ASP A 403 8.00 -0.83 -28.75
N ARG A 404 7.00 -1.34 -28.00
CA ARG A 404 6.82 -2.76 -27.63
C ARG A 404 7.98 -3.40 -26.86
N ARG A 405 8.91 -2.60 -26.32
CA ARG A 405 10.08 -3.12 -25.61
C ARG A 405 10.16 -2.63 -24.18
N ARG A 406 9.98 -1.33 -23.94
CA ARG A 406 10.06 -0.73 -22.60
C ARG A 406 9.23 0.55 -22.49
N PRO A 407 8.69 0.88 -21.30
CA PRO A 407 7.96 2.11 -21.07
C PRO A 407 8.91 3.31 -20.88
N HIS A 408 8.34 4.51 -20.79
CA HIS A 408 9.03 5.69 -20.31
C HIS A 408 9.17 5.62 -18.78
N LEU A 409 10.35 5.98 -18.28
CA LEU A 409 10.62 6.21 -16.86
C LEU A 409 11.03 7.67 -16.68
N LEU A 410 10.37 8.39 -15.78
CA LEU A 410 10.75 9.75 -15.40
C LEU A 410 10.82 9.86 -13.88
N GLU A 411 11.99 10.18 -13.34
CA GLU A 411 12.22 10.48 -11.93
C GLU A 411 12.66 11.93 -11.78
N MET A 412 12.00 12.68 -10.89
CA MET A 412 12.34 14.09 -10.66
C MET A 412 12.30 14.45 -9.18
N LEU A 413 13.35 15.07 -8.65
CA LEU A 413 13.34 15.67 -7.32
C LEU A 413 12.90 17.13 -7.42
N ILE A 414 11.70 17.43 -6.93
CA ILE A 414 11.08 18.75 -6.99
C ILE A 414 10.91 19.29 -5.58
N GLN A 415 11.31 20.53 -5.35
CA GLN A 415 11.04 21.22 -4.09
C GLN A 415 9.63 21.80 -4.15
N LEU A 416 8.75 21.43 -3.21
CA LEU A 416 7.40 21.97 -3.08
C LEU A 416 7.39 23.09 -2.02
N PRO A 417 7.33 24.38 -2.40
CA PRO A 417 7.27 25.49 -1.45
C PRO A 417 6.05 25.41 -0.52
N ALA A 418 6.15 26.05 0.64
CA ALA A 418 5.05 26.16 1.60
C ALA A 418 3.83 26.86 0.99
N ASN A 419 2.64 26.40 1.39
CA ASN A 419 1.34 26.90 0.95
C ASN A 419 1.32 27.19 -0.56
N SER A 420 1.53 26.15 -1.38
CA SER A 420 1.71 26.26 -2.81
C SER A 420 1.09 25.10 -3.58
N VAL A 421 0.87 25.34 -4.87
CA VAL A 421 0.49 24.32 -5.84
C VAL A 421 1.58 24.29 -6.92
N THR A 422 2.15 23.11 -7.14
CA THR A 422 3.11 22.83 -8.20
C THR A 422 2.39 22.09 -9.32
N LYS A 423 2.35 22.68 -10.52
CA LYS A 423 1.77 22.11 -11.73
C LYS A 423 2.88 21.58 -12.61
N ILE A 424 2.85 20.29 -12.88
CA ILE A 424 3.75 19.60 -13.80
C ILE A 424 2.93 19.22 -15.04
N THR A 425 3.41 19.59 -16.22
CA THR A 425 2.74 19.26 -17.47
C THR A 425 3.70 18.66 -18.48
N ILE A 426 3.26 17.65 -19.21
CA ILE A 426 4.01 17.07 -20.33
C ILE A 426 3.04 16.68 -21.44
N GLN A 427 3.35 17.04 -22.69
CA GLN A 427 2.56 16.64 -23.85
C GLN A 427 2.93 15.22 -24.29
N PHE A 428 1.96 14.53 -24.87
CA PHE A 428 2.15 13.21 -25.43
C PHE A 428 1.34 13.01 -26.71
N GLU A 429 1.75 12.02 -27.49
CA GLU A 429 1.01 11.49 -28.63
C GLU A 429 0.75 10.00 -28.45
N ARG A 430 -0.41 9.52 -28.89
CA ARG A 430 -0.75 8.09 -28.90
C ARG A 430 -0.20 7.43 -30.15
N ALA A 431 0.60 6.39 -29.96
CA ALA A 431 1.04 5.53 -31.05
C ALA A 431 -0.14 4.69 -31.59
N LEU A 432 -0.08 4.35 -32.88
CA LEU A 432 -1.00 3.42 -33.50
C LEU A 432 -0.72 1.99 -32.98
N LEU A 433 -1.69 1.44 -32.25
CA LEU A 433 -1.67 0.08 -31.76
C LEU A 433 -2.22 -0.88 -32.82
N LYS A 434 -1.67 -2.10 -32.91
CA LYS A 434 -2.28 -3.19 -33.68
C LYS A 434 -3.55 -3.65 -32.99
N TRP A 435 -4.51 -4.22 -33.72
CA TRP A 435 -5.72 -4.80 -33.14
C TRP A 435 -5.42 -5.79 -31.99
N THR A 436 -4.38 -6.61 -32.13
CA THR A 436 -3.94 -7.59 -31.11
C THR A 436 -3.31 -6.95 -29.87
N GLU A 437 -2.96 -5.67 -29.92
CA GLU A 437 -2.36 -4.92 -28.80
C GLU A 437 -3.40 -4.20 -27.98
N TYR A 438 -4.66 -4.19 -28.44
CA TYR A 438 -5.76 -3.77 -27.61
C TYR A 438 -6.01 -4.86 -26.55
N PRO A 439 -6.15 -4.46 -25.27
CA PRO A 439 -6.59 -5.38 -24.23
C PRO A 439 -7.96 -5.97 -24.60
N PRO A 440 -8.32 -7.16 -24.08
CA PRO A 440 -9.44 -7.99 -24.56
C PRO A 440 -10.86 -7.41 -24.41
N ASP A 441 -11.02 -6.10 -24.26
CA ASP A 441 -12.28 -5.38 -24.39
C ASP A 441 -12.14 -4.22 -25.40
N PRO A 442 -12.58 -4.41 -26.67
CA PRO A 442 -12.53 -3.39 -27.73
C PRO A 442 -13.47 -2.19 -27.54
N ASN A 443 -14.49 -2.30 -26.67
CA ASN A 443 -15.45 -1.21 -26.40
C ASN A 443 -14.93 -0.24 -25.33
N HIS A 444 -13.89 -0.64 -24.59
CA HIS A 444 -13.19 0.26 -23.69
C HIS A 444 -12.14 1.05 -24.47
N ALA A 445 -12.38 2.35 -24.66
CA ALA A 445 -11.31 3.29 -25.00
C ALA A 445 -10.12 3.02 -24.06
N PRO A 446 -8.87 3.01 -24.57
CA PRO A 446 -7.71 2.83 -23.70
C PRO A 446 -7.69 3.95 -22.67
N SER A 447 -8.17 3.65 -21.47
CA SER A 447 -7.93 4.48 -20.30
C SER A 447 -6.42 4.49 -20.13
N SER A 448 -5.81 5.61 -20.50
CA SER A 448 -4.38 5.87 -20.46
C SER A 448 -3.97 5.98 -18.99
N LEU A 449 -3.93 4.85 -18.30
CA LEU A 449 -3.53 4.78 -16.90
C LEU A 449 -2.01 4.64 -16.86
N SER A 450 -1.31 5.77 -16.79
CA SER A 450 0.05 5.82 -16.28
C SER A 450 -0.02 5.71 -14.75
N GLY A 451 0.70 4.75 -14.16
CA GLY A 451 0.92 4.73 -12.71
C GLY A 451 1.89 5.84 -12.33
N LEU A 452 1.41 6.81 -11.54
CA LEU A 452 2.28 7.77 -10.88
C LEU A 452 2.42 7.37 -9.42
N CYS A 453 3.63 6.95 -9.03
CA CYS A 453 3.99 6.83 -7.64
C CYS A 453 4.82 8.06 -7.27
N ILE A 454 4.32 8.97 -6.43
CA ILE A 454 5.20 9.99 -5.86
C ILE A 454 5.91 9.33 -4.68
N ALA A 455 7.23 9.24 -4.68
CA ALA A 455 7.99 8.84 -3.51
C ALA A 455 8.44 10.11 -2.76
N LEU A 456 7.84 10.42 -1.61
CA LEU A 456 8.24 11.53 -0.76
C LEU A 456 9.33 11.07 0.21
N THR A 457 10.60 11.30 -0.13
CA THR A 457 11.65 11.23 0.89
C THR A 457 11.56 12.45 1.82
N ALA A 458 10.65 12.45 2.80
CA ALA A 458 10.72 13.42 3.89
C ALA A 458 11.81 12.95 4.85
N GLN A 459 12.99 13.55 4.71
CA GLN A 459 14.12 13.28 5.58
C GLN A 459 13.93 13.97 6.94
N VAL A 460 12.88 13.60 7.68
CA VAL A 460 12.76 13.82 9.14
C VAL A 460 12.05 12.59 9.72
N SER A 461 12.75 11.90 10.63
CA SER A 461 12.29 10.77 11.45
C SER A 461 11.97 9.42 10.78
N GLY A 462 12.68 9.04 9.72
CA GLY A 462 12.67 7.65 9.22
C GLY A 462 11.40 7.19 8.49
N ASP A 463 10.43 8.08 8.31
CA ASP A 463 9.24 7.84 7.50
C ASP A 463 9.48 8.36 6.07
N VAL A 464 9.66 7.44 5.11
CA VAL A 464 9.53 7.75 3.68
C VAL A 464 8.04 7.86 3.40
N PHE A 465 7.57 9.08 3.15
CA PHE A 465 6.22 9.28 2.67
C PHE A 465 6.21 8.88 1.19
N ALA A 466 5.05 8.56 0.63
CA ALA A 466 4.86 8.49 -0.81
C ALA A 466 3.45 9.05 -1.03
N VAL A 467 3.16 9.65 -2.18
CA VAL A 467 1.81 10.08 -2.58
C VAL A 467 1.54 9.50 -3.96
N THR A 468 0.95 8.33 -4.05
CA THR A 468 0.65 7.75 -5.36
C THR A 468 -0.59 8.42 -5.95
N VAL A 469 -0.52 9.00 -7.16
CA VAL A 469 -1.66 9.71 -7.80
C VAL A 469 -1.89 9.25 -9.22
N MET A 470 -2.77 8.28 -9.40
CA MET A 470 -3.21 7.86 -10.73
C MET A 470 -4.23 8.82 -11.34
N THR A 471 -4.24 8.87 -12.68
CA THR A 471 -5.19 9.62 -13.51
C THR A 471 -6.63 9.15 -13.33
N PHE A 472 -7.57 10.10 -13.27
CA PHE A 472 -9.00 9.83 -13.41
C PHE A 472 -9.35 9.37 -14.84
N PRO A 473 -10.08 8.26 -15.03
CA PRO A 473 -10.96 8.13 -16.17
C PRO A 473 -12.26 8.88 -15.87
N SER A 474 -12.68 9.74 -16.81
CA SER A 474 -14.08 10.17 -16.93
C SER A 474 -14.91 9.03 -17.52
N SER A 475 -15.00 7.91 -16.80
CA SER A 475 -15.93 6.82 -17.11
C SER A 475 -15.92 5.86 -15.91
N PHE A 476 -17.00 5.93 -15.13
CA PHE A 476 -17.45 4.82 -14.28
C PHE A 476 -17.39 3.52 -15.08
N ILE A 477 -17.04 2.39 -14.46
CA ILE A 477 -17.72 1.10 -14.63
C ILE A 477 -17.16 0.09 -13.61
N SER A 478 -18.11 -0.53 -12.94
CA SER A 478 -18.04 -1.64 -11.99
C SER A 478 -17.65 -2.96 -12.65
N CYS A 479 -16.79 -3.76 -12.02
CA CYS A 479 -16.59 -5.17 -12.37
C CYS A 479 -17.91 -5.93 -12.17
N TRP A 480 -18.50 -6.39 -13.27
CA TRP A 480 -19.52 -7.44 -13.28
C TRP A 480 -18.92 -8.67 -13.96
N ALA A 481 -18.79 -9.74 -13.18
CA ALA A 481 -18.91 -11.17 -13.49
C ALA A 481 -18.05 -11.96 -12.50
#